data_AF-A0A660SSV6-F1
#
_entry.id   AF-A0A660SSV6-F1
#
_cell.length_a   1.000
_cell.length_b   1.000
_cell.length_c   1.000
_cell.angle_alpha   90.00
_cell.angle_beta   90.00
_cell.angle_gamma   90.00
#
_symmetry.space_group_name_H-M   'P 1'
#
loop_
_entity.id
_entity.type
_entity.pdbx_description
1 polymer ?
#
loop_
_entity_poly.entity_id
_entity_poly.type
_entity_poly.pdbx_seq_one_letter_code
_entity_poly.pdbx_strand_id
1 'polypeptide(L)' 'LLPQVPGEQGWDRETFLSGLCRKSGLPDGSWENPDAILEAFTAEVFGEE' A
#
# COMPACT_ATOMS: atom_id res chain seq x y z
N LEU A 1 3.42 2.34 -0.94
CA LEU A 1 2.40 3.42 -1.05
C LEU A 1 2.51 4.31 0.18
N LEU A 2 2.00 5.55 0.16
CA LEU A 2 2.05 6.41 1.35
C LEU A 2 1.03 5.94 2.41
N PRO A 3 1.28 6.13 3.72
CA PRO A 3 0.41 5.64 4.80
C PRO A 3 -1.02 6.18 4.78
N GLN A 4 -1.26 7.39 4.26
CA GLN A 4 -2.58 8.01 4.21
C GLN A 4 -3.50 7.44 3.12
N VAL A 5 -2.93 6.87 2.06
CA VAL A 5 -3.68 6.40 0.87
C VAL A 5 -4.83 5.45 1.21
N PRO A 6 -4.64 4.35 1.98
CA PRO A 6 -5.73 3.43 2.26
C PRO A 6 -6.85 4.07 3.07
N GLY A 7 -6.54 5.00 3.99
CA GLY A 7 -7.53 5.73 4.77
C GLY A 7 -8.35 6.68 3.91
N GLU A 8 -7.70 7.51 3.10
CA GLU A 8 -8.36 8.49 2.23
C GLU A 8 -9.24 7.85 1.15
N GLN A 9 -8.83 6.68 0.65
CA GLN A 9 -9.57 5.94 -0.39
C GLN A 9 -10.59 4.94 0.17
N GLY A 10 -10.68 4.78 1.49
CA GLY A 10 -11.53 3.77 2.12
C GLY A 10 -11.15 2.32 1.76
N TRP A 11 -9.87 2.08 1.47
CA TRP A 11 -9.38 0.75 1.10
C TRP A 11 -9.15 -0.11 2.34
N ASP A 12 -9.56 -1.37 2.23
CA ASP A 12 -9.12 -2.39 3.16
C ASP A 12 -7.68 -2.85 2.85
N ARG A 13 -7.17 -3.75 3.70
CA ARG A 13 -5.81 -4.27 3.59
C ARG A 13 -5.55 -4.95 2.24
N GLU A 14 -6.48 -5.74 1.73
CA GLU A 14 -6.30 -6.49 0.49
C GLU A 14 -6.31 -5.58 -0.74
N THR A 15 -7.20 -4.59 -0.75
CA THR A 15 -7.26 -3.54 -1.78
C THR A 15 -5.96 -2.73 -1.78
N PHE A 16 -5.44 -2.37 -0.60
CA PHE A 16 -4.17 -1.66 -0.47
C PHE A 16 -2.97 -2.46 -1.01
N LEU A 17 -2.87 -3.75 -0.64
CA LEU A 17 -1.79 -4.63 -1.11
C LEU A 17 -1.89 -4.90 -2.63
N SER A 18 -3.09 -5.01 -3.18
CA SER A 18 -3.29 -5.11 -4.63
C SER A 18 -2.89 -3.82 -5.35
N GLY A 19 -3.23 -2.66 -4.79
CA GLY A 19 -2.77 -1.36 -5.28
C GLY A 19 -1.25 -1.21 -5.23
N LEU A 20 -0.60 -1.78 -4.21
CA LEU A 20 0.87 -1.86 -4.13
C LEU A 20 1.44 -2.71 -5.27
N CYS A 21 0.90 -3.91 -5.52
CA CYS A 21 1.34 -4.76 -6.62
C CYS A 21 1.27 -4.03 -7.97
N ARG A 22 0.12 -3.38 -8.27
CA ARG A 22 -0.04 -2.58 -9.49
C ARG A 22 0.97 -1.46 -9.59
N LYS A 23 1.22 -0.73 -8.49
CA LYS A 23 2.22 0.36 -8.46
C LYS A 23 3.64 -0.14 -8.71
N SER A 24 3.93 -1.38 -8.33
CA SER A 24 5.20 -2.05 -8.58
C SER A 24 5.28 -2.72 -9.96
N GLY A 25 4.25 -2.58 -10.81
CA GLY A 25 4.19 -3.22 -12.14
C GLY A 25 3.97 -4.73 -12.08
N LEU A 26 3.47 -5.25 -10.96
CA LEU A 26 3.23 -6.67 -10.71
C LEU A 26 1.72 -6.98 -10.81
N PRO A 27 1.35 -8.24 -11.15
CA PRO A 27 -0.03 -8.70 -11.10
C PRO A 27 -0.66 -8.53 -9.71
N ASP A 28 -1.98 -8.33 -9.66
CA ASP A 28 -2.76 -8.36 -8.42
C ASP A 28 -2.51 -9.69 -7.66
N GLY A 29 -2.45 -9.64 -6.33
CA GLY A 29 -2.14 -10.81 -5.51
C GLY A 29 -0.67 -11.22 -5.47
N SER A 30 0.25 -10.53 -6.16
CA SER A 30 1.69 -10.87 -6.12
C SER A 30 2.30 -10.78 -4.70
N TRP A 31 1.64 -10.08 -3.77
CA TRP A 31 2.02 -10.01 -2.36
C TRP A 31 1.82 -11.33 -1.60
N GLU A 32 1.05 -12.27 -2.13
CA GLU A 32 0.82 -13.60 -1.55
C GLU A 32 1.92 -14.61 -1.91
N ASN A 33 2.80 -14.26 -2.85
CA ASN A 33 3.92 -15.12 -3.21
C ASN A 33 4.85 -15.30 -1.98
N PRO A 34 5.24 -16.53 -1.61
CA PRO A 34 6.14 -16.77 -0.47
C PRO A 34 7.51 -16.07 -0.60
N ASP A 35 7.95 -15.75 -1.81
CA ASP A 35 9.18 -15.02 -2.09
C ASP A 35 9.00 -13.48 -2.10
N ALA A 36 7.76 -12.99 -1.91
CA ALA A 36 7.50 -11.55 -1.88
C ALA A 36 8.08 -10.91 -0.60
N ILE A 37 8.80 -9.81 -0.79
CA ILE A 37 9.33 -9.01 0.32
C ILE A 37 8.44 -7.78 0.46
N LEU A 38 7.77 -7.66 1.61
CA LEU A 38 6.96 -6.51 1.97
C LEU A 38 7.69 -5.68 3.02
N GLU A 39 7.98 -4.43 2.69
CA GLU A 39 8.55 -3.45 3.61
C GLU A 39 7.50 -2.37 3.93
N ALA A 40 7.46 -1.94 5.18
CA ALA A 40 6.51 -0.94 5.67
C ALA A 40 7.25 0.22 6.34
N PHE A 41 6.65 1.40 6.25
CA PHE A 41 7.14 2.60 6.92
C PHE A 41 5.97 3.42 7.44
N THR A 42 6.24 4.30 8.39
CA THR A 42 5.30 5.31 8.89
C THR A 42 5.80 6.70 8.52
N ALA A 43 4.89 7.67 8.51
CA ALA A 43 5.21 9.06 8.24
C ALA A 43 4.38 9.98 9.13
N GLU A 44 4.97 11.10 9.55
CA GLU A 44 4.27 12.22 10.15
C GLU A 44 3.87 13.21 9.04
N VAL A 45 2.63 13.68 9.06
CA VAL A 45 2.06 14.56 8.02
C VAL A 45 1.71 15.91 8.66
N PHE A 46 2.18 16.99 8.05
CA PHE A 46 1.90 18.37 8.47
C PHE A 46 1.00 19.05 7.43
N GLY A 47 0.06 19.89 7.89
CA GLY A 47 -0.82 20.72 7.05
C GLY A 47 -0.90 22.15 7.60
N GLU A 48 -1.42 23.07 6.79
CA GLU A 48 -1.70 24.45 7.21
C GLU A 48 -2.92 24.49 8.18
N GLU A 49 -2.96 25.48 9.09
CA GLU A 49 -4.06 25.68 10.06
C GLU A 49 -5.34 26.20 9.39
#